data_AF-A0A3N5EM14-F1
#
_entry.id   AF-A0A3N5EM14-F1
#
_cell.length_a   1.000
_cell.length_b   1.000
_cell.length_c   1.000
_cell.angle_alpha   90.00
_cell.angle_beta   90.00
_cell.angle_gamma   90.00
#
_symmetry.space_group_name_H-M   'P 1'
#
loop_
_entity.id
_entity.type
_entity.pdbx_description
1 polymer ?
#
loop_
_entity_poly.entity_id
_entity_poly.type
_entity_poly.pdbx_seq_one_letter_code
_entity_poly.pdbx_strand_id
1 'polypeptide(L)'
;MAAVTFAAHAAEKKATSYSPVDITTPFADTMAKMKADKAAVMQKHETLLQERYDLKNAPAQGVTMTRGKAVQEGVRAKLPQGMTWEKLAAMSPAEIKAQGVFPKGFLPLPHPNHPEGGMVFPKFHIDEIKKQTGRDLTRFDLDFDLPDHFLAEFPPSIFLNTRPDLGDVSKGKVVTTDNYFEIFDGILNPKQLEGLRLLVTPFPQQQFNATDDRRSERPSLGVTCFDCH
;
A
#
# COMPACT_ATOMS: atom_id res chain seq x y z
N MET A 1 -16.50 -60.71 28.46
CA MET A 1 -15.74 -59.45 28.32
C MET A 1 -16.41 -58.62 27.24
N ALA A 2 -17.15 -57.59 27.61
CA ALA A 2 -17.75 -56.66 26.64
C ALA A 2 -16.74 -55.56 26.33
N ALA A 3 -16.39 -55.40 25.05
CA ALA A 3 -15.53 -54.32 24.59
C ALA A 3 -16.35 -53.03 24.52
N VAL A 4 -15.93 -52.03 25.30
CA VAL A 4 -16.47 -50.67 25.21
C VAL A 4 -15.64 -49.91 24.18
N THR A 5 -16.22 -49.66 23.01
CA THR A 5 -15.67 -48.78 22.00
C THR A 5 -15.93 -47.32 22.40
N PHE A 6 -14.88 -46.58 22.72
CA PHE A 6 -14.94 -45.13 22.83
C PHE A 6 -14.99 -44.53 21.42
N ALA A 7 -16.18 -44.06 21.01
CA ALA A 7 -16.29 -43.21 19.83
C ALA A 7 -15.73 -41.83 20.18
N ALA A 8 -14.55 -41.50 19.65
CA ALA A 8 -14.01 -40.15 19.71
C ALA A 8 -14.95 -39.22 18.93
N HIS A 9 -15.65 -38.33 19.65
CA HIS A 9 -16.35 -37.23 19.03
C HIS A 9 -15.30 -36.30 18.40
N ALA A 10 -15.26 -36.26 17.06
CA ALA A 10 -14.55 -35.20 16.36
C ALA A 10 -15.25 -33.88 16.70
N ALA A 11 -14.66 -33.09 17.60
CA ALA A 11 -15.18 -31.78 17.94
C ALA A 11 -15.23 -30.92 16.68
N GLU A 12 -16.41 -30.38 16.35
CA GLU A 12 -16.55 -29.42 15.26
C GLU A 12 -15.64 -28.22 15.51
N LYS A 13 -14.75 -27.93 14.55
CA LYS A 13 -13.83 -26.79 14.66
C LYS A 13 -14.66 -25.50 14.68
N LYS A 14 -14.57 -24.76 15.79
CA LYS A 14 -15.17 -23.42 15.92
C LYS A 14 -14.66 -22.52 14.79
N ALA A 15 -15.58 -21.86 14.08
CA ALA A 15 -15.22 -20.83 13.11
C ALA A 15 -14.39 -19.73 13.78
N THR A 16 -13.29 -19.33 13.15
CA THR A 16 -12.36 -18.33 13.66
C THR A 16 -12.05 -17.30 12.57
N SER A 17 -11.89 -16.03 12.96
CA SER A 17 -11.45 -14.95 12.08
C SER A 17 -9.93 -14.93 11.86
N TYR A 18 -9.18 -15.79 12.57
CA TYR A 18 -7.72 -15.84 12.49
C TYR A 18 -7.25 -16.85 11.43
N SER A 19 -6.36 -16.41 10.56
CA SER A 19 -5.56 -17.31 9.72
C SER A 19 -4.62 -18.16 10.59
N PRO A 20 -4.28 -19.40 10.20
CA PRO A 20 -3.24 -20.17 10.88
C PRO A 20 -1.92 -19.37 10.87
N VAL A 21 -1.36 -19.11 12.07
CA VAL A 21 -0.09 -18.35 12.24
C VAL A 21 1.10 -19.30 12.47
N ASP A 22 1.02 -20.51 11.91
CA ASP A 22 1.98 -21.57 12.19
C ASP A 22 3.21 -21.46 11.27
N ILE A 23 4.21 -20.71 11.71
CA ILE A 23 5.48 -20.51 10.99
C ILE A 23 6.38 -21.72 11.25
N THR A 24 6.24 -22.73 10.41
CA THR A 24 7.01 -23.99 10.51
C THR A 24 8.25 -24.02 9.61
N THR A 25 8.37 -23.06 8.69
CA THR A 25 9.52 -22.93 7.77
C THR A 25 10.51 -21.92 8.33
N PRO A 26 11.83 -22.22 8.39
CA PRO A 26 12.84 -21.25 8.80
C PRO A 26 12.79 -19.97 7.98
N PHE A 27 12.94 -18.80 8.63
CA PHE A 27 12.89 -17.50 7.95
C PHE A 27 13.84 -17.40 6.75
N ALA A 28 15.05 -17.94 6.87
CA ALA A 28 16.04 -17.91 5.80
C ALA A 28 15.53 -18.59 4.52
N ASP A 29 14.81 -19.71 4.65
CA ASP A 29 14.27 -20.46 3.53
C ASP A 29 13.08 -19.71 2.90
N THR A 30 12.19 -19.15 3.73
CA THR A 30 11.08 -18.29 3.29
C THR A 30 11.59 -17.07 2.52
N MET A 31 12.58 -16.36 3.08
CA MET A 31 13.17 -15.18 2.46
C MET A 31 13.86 -15.54 1.13
N ALA A 32 14.64 -16.63 1.10
CA ALA A 32 15.32 -17.07 -0.12
C ALA A 32 14.32 -17.42 -1.23
N LYS A 33 13.27 -18.17 -0.90
CA LYS A 33 12.20 -18.52 -1.82
C LYS A 33 11.49 -17.28 -2.38
N MET A 34 11.03 -16.39 -1.51
CA MET A 34 10.28 -15.21 -1.94
C MET A 34 11.14 -14.23 -2.74
N LYS A 35 12.43 -14.08 -2.41
CA LYS A 35 13.38 -13.32 -3.24
C LYS A 35 13.53 -13.91 -4.64
N ALA A 36 13.57 -15.25 -4.75
CA ALA A 36 13.64 -15.92 -6.04
C ALA A 36 12.34 -15.75 -6.85
N ASP A 37 11.19 -15.79 -6.18
CA ASP A 37 9.87 -15.66 -6.81
C ASP A 37 9.53 -14.19 -7.18
N LYS A 38 10.20 -13.19 -6.58
CA LYS A 38 9.93 -11.75 -6.72
C LYS A 38 9.80 -11.29 -8.18
N ALA A 39 10.72 -11.68 -9.06
CA ALA A 39 10.68 -11.23 -10.46
C ALA A 39 9.42 -11.68 -11.18
N ALA A 40 8.98 -12.92 -10.96
CA ALA A 40 7.76 -13.46 -11.55
C ALA A 40 6.50 -12.81 -10.97
N VAL A 41 6.49 -12.51 -9.66
CA VAL A 41 5.41 -11.77 -9.00
C VAL A 41 5.25 -10.38 -9.63
N MET A 42 6.34 -9.62 -9.74
CA MET A 42 6.33 -8.28 -10.33
C MET A 42 5.88 -8.31 -11.79
N GLN A 43 6.42 -9.22 -12.61
CA GLN A 43 6.07 -9.31 -14.03
C GLN A 43 4.59 -9.67 -14.24
N LYS A 44 4.04 -10.58 -13.43
CA LYS A 44 2.62 -10.92 -13.47
C LYS A 44 1.74 -9.71 -13.16
N HIS A 45 2.11 -8.92 -12.16
CA HIS A 45 1.33 -7.74 -11.79
C HIS A 45 1.47 -6.60 -12.81
N GLU A 46 2.68 -6.37 -13.33
CA GLU A 46 2.91 -5.40 -14.40
C GLU A 46 2.06 -5.73 -15.64
N THR A 47 2.02 -7.00 -16.04
CA THR A 47 1.17 -7.47 -17.16
C THR A 47 -0.30 -7.17 -16.90
N LEU A 48 -0.78 -7.39 -15.66
CA LEU A 48 -2.15 -7.09 -15.27
C LEU A 48 -2.46 -5.58 -15.34
N LEU A 49 -1.54 -4.74 -14.86
CA LEU A 49 -1.69 -3.30 -14.92
C LEU A 49 -1.70 -2.81 -16.38
N GLN A 50 -0.81 -3.32 -17.22
CA GLN A 50 -0.76 -2.97 -18.64
C GLN A 50 -1.99 -3.46 -19.40
N GLU A 51 -2.58 -4.61 -19.04
CA GLU A 51 -3.84 -5.08 -19.61
C GLU A 51 -4.99 -4.12 -19.27
N ARG A 52 -5.05 -3.66 -18.02
CA ARG A 52 -6.19 -2.89 -17.50
C ARG A 52 -6.08 -1.39 -17.73
N TYR A 53 -4.87 -0.85 -17.79
CA TYR A 53 -4.62 0.58 -17.72
C TYR A 53 -3.64 1.10 -18.78
N ASP A 54 -3.81 2.37 -19.15
CA ASP A 54 -2.81 3.18 -19.85
C ASP A 54 -1.82 3.79 -18.84
N LEU A 55 -0.64 3.19 -18.73
CA LEU A 55 0.42 3.57 -17.79
C LEU A 55 1.34 4.71 -18.29
N LYS A 56 0.99 5.38 -19.40
CA LYS A 56 1.82 6.47 -19.94
C LYS A 56 1.85 7.67 -18.99
N ASN A 57 2.99 8.36 -18.95
CA ASN A 57 3.07 9.69 -18.35
C ASN A 57 2.40 10.71 -19.30
N ALA A 58 1.24 11.25 -18.88
CA ALA A 58 0.50 12.27 -19.60
C ALA A 58 0.11 13.39 -18.62
N PRO A 59 1.02 14.34 -18.38
CA PRO A 59 0.79 15.45 -17.46
C PRO A 59 -0.23 16.43 -18.04
N ALA A 60 -1.19 16.83 -17.22
CA ALA A 60 -2.15 17.88 -17.51
C ALA A 60 -1.44 19.23 -17.68
N GLN A 61 -1.77 19.97 -18.74
CA GLN A 61 -1.13 21.25 -19.01
C GLN A 61 -1.45 22.27 -17.91
N GLY A 62 -0.42 22.77 -17.23
CA GLY A 62 -0.55 23.82 -16.21
C GLY A 62 -1.18 23.39 -14.88
N VAL A 63 -1.47 22.09 -14.69
CA VAL A 63 -2.03 21.58 -13.44
C VAL A 63 -0.96 20.82 -12.67
N THR A 64 -0.60 21.35 -11.51
CA THR A 64 0.37 20.74 -10.61
C THR A 64 -0.20 20.59 -9.20
N MET A 65 0.39 19.69 -8.44
CA MET A 65 0.25 19.62 -6.99
C MET A 65 1.00 20.80 -6.33
N THR A 66 0.94 20.90 -5.01
CA THR A 66 1.40 22.06 -4.21
C THR A 66 2.82 22.50 -4.55
N ARG A 67 3.73 21.54 -4.75
CA ARG A 67 5.17 21.77 -4.99
C ARG A 67 5.58 21.48 -6.44
N GLY A 68 4.63 21.52 -7.37
CA GLY A 68 4.92 21.51 -8.80
C GLY A 68 4.94 20.14 -9.46
N LYS A 69 4.66 19.03 -8.74
CA LYS A 69 4.49 17.72 -9.40
C LYS A 69 3.27 17.76 -10.31
N ALA A 70 3.44 17.43 -11.59
CA ALA A 70 2.36 17.47 -12.55
C ALA A 70 1.26 16.45 -12.22
N VAL A 71 0.00 16.89 -12.29
CA VAL A 71 -1.16 16.00 -12.20
C VAL A 71 -1.34 15.28 -13.54
N GLN A 72 -1.69 14.00 -13.49
CA GLN A 72 -1.92 13.18 -14.68
C GLN A 72 -3.35 13.38 -15.21
N GLU A 73 -3.53 13.56 -16.52
CA GLU A 73 -4.86 13.70 -17.15
C GLU A 73 -5.33 12.44 -17.87
N GLY A 74 -6.64 12.39 -18.19
CA GLY A 74 -7.24 11.33 -18.98
C GLY A 74 -7.61 10.07 -18.21
N VAL A 75 -8.61 9.35 -18.73
CA VAL A 75 -9.06 8.08 -18.17
C VAL A 75 -8.02 6.99 -18.46
N ARG A 76 -7.63 6.25 -17.41
CA ARG A 76 -6.59 5.22 -17.52
C ARG A 76 -7.14 3.84 -17.80
N ALA A 77 -8.40 3.56 -17.43
CA ALA A 77 -9.03 2.28 -17.73
C ALA A 77 -9.13 2.06 -19.25
N LYS A 78 -8.53 0.97 -19.72
CA LYS A 78 -8.64 0.54 -21.11
C LYS A 78 -10.02 -0.06 -21.36
N LEU A 79 -10.61 0.32 -22.50
CA LEU A 79 -11.88 -0.25 -22.96
C LEU A 79 -11.64 -1.59 -23.67
N PRO A 80 -12.61 -2.53 -23.61
CA PRO A 80 -12.59 -3.71 -24.45
C PRO A 80 -12.48 -3.36 -25.94
N GLN A 81 -11.89 -4.25 -26.73
CA GLN A 81 -11.72 -4.03 -28.16
C GLN A 81 -13.05 -3.70 -28.84
N GLY A 82 -13.08 -2.62 -29.62
CA GLY A 82 -14.28 -2.18 -30.35
C GLY A 82 -15.30 -1.37 -29.53
N MET A 83 -15.07 -1.18 -28.23
CA MET A 83 -15.89 -0.32 -27.36
C MET A 83 -15.39 1.13 -27.35
N THR A 84 -16.31 2.05 -27.11
CA THR A 84 -16.05 3.47 -26.82
C THR A 84 -16.85 3.88 -25.60
N TRP A 85 -16.53 5.03 -25.00
CA TRP A 85 -17.28 5.54 -23.85
C TRP A 85 -18.74 5.83 -24.22
N GLU A 86 -18.99 6.32 -25.43
CA GLU A 86 -20.33 6.60 -25.95
C GLU A 86 -21.14 5.31 -26.12
N LYS A 87 -20.52 4.24 -26.65
CA LYS A 87 -21.17 2.93 -26.75
C LYS A 87 -21.54 2.37 -25.38
N LEU A 88 -20.63 2.46 -24.40
CA LEU A 88 -20.90 2.00 -23.04
C LEU A 88 -22.00 2.83 -22.35
N ALA A 89 -22.00 4.15 -22.54
CA ALA A 89 -22.99 5.05 -21.97
C ALA A 89 -24.40 4.83 -22.54
N ALA A 90 -24.51 4.34 -23.78
CA ALA A 90 -25.78 4.00 -24.41
C ALA A 90 -26.36 2.65 -23.98
N MET A 91 -25.59 1.81 -23.27
CA MET A 91 -26.01 0.49 -22.82
C MET A 91 -26.62 0.54 -21.41
N SER A 92 -27.62 -0.29 -21.16
CA SER A 92 -28.10 -0.57 -19.80
C SER A 92 -27.09 -1.41 -19.02
N PRO A 93 -27.09 -1.37 -17.67
CA PRO A 93 -26.23 -2.22 -16.86
C PRO A 93 -26.40 -3.73 -17.13
N ALA A 94 -27.62 -4.16 -17.47
CA ALA A 94 -27.91 -5.55 -17.80
C ALA A 94 -27.21 -5.97 -19.10
N GLU A 95 -27.21 -5.12 -20.13
CA GLU A 95 -26.52 -5.38 -21.39
C GLU A 95 -25.00 -5.37 -21.21
N ILE A 96 -24.46 -4.42 -20.45
CA ILE A 96 -23.02 -4.36 -20.13
C ILE A 96 -22.57 -5.66 -19.47
N LYS A 97 -23.36 -6.16 -18.50
CA LYS A 97 -23.09 -7.42 -17.82
C LYS A 97 -23.22 -8.63 -18.75
N ALA A 98 -24.30 -8.70 -19.53
CA ALA A 98 -24.58 -9.83 -20.42
C ALA A 98 -23.52 -9.97 -21.53
N GLN A 99 -23.04 -8.85 -22.06
CA GLN A 99 -22.01 -8.83 -23.11
C GLN A 99 -20.58 -8.90 -22.55
N GLY A 100 -20.39 -8.75 -21.23
CA GLY A 100 -19.07 -8.80 -20.59
C GLY A 100 -18.15 -7.65 -21.00
N VAL A 101 -18.71 -6.48 -21.34
CA VAL A 101 -17.96 -5.33 -21.87
C VAL A 101 -17.62 -4.28 -20.80
N PHE A 102 -17.84 -4.60 -19.52
CA PHE A 102 -17.42 -3.72 -18.42
C PHE A 102 -15.88 -3.57 -18.41
N PRO A 103 -15.32 -2.34 -18.41
CA PRO A 103 -13.88 -2.17 -18.46
C PRO A 103 -13.17 -2.81 -17.26
N LYS A 104 -12.17 -3.65 -17.53
CA LYS A 104 -11.43 -4.39 -16.50
C LYS A 104 -10.69 -3.48 -15.51
N GLY A 105 -10.36 -2.25 -15.92
CA GLY A 105 -9.76 -1.23 -15.05
C GLY A 105 -10.67 -0.75 -13.91
N PHE A 106 -11.97 -1.08 -13.92
CA PHE A 106 -12.87 -0.78 -12.80
C PHE A 106 -13.16 -1.99 -11.91
N LEU A 107 -12.58 -3.15 -12.23
CA LEU A 107 -12.61 -4.31 -11.32
C LEU A 107 -11.61 -4.08 -10.17
N PRO A 108 -11.84 -4.70 -9.00
CA PRO A 108 -10.87 -4.65 -7.90
C PRO A 108 -9.45 -4.98 -8.39
N LEU A 109 -8.50 -4.12 -8.03
CA LEU A 109 -7.09 -4.34 -8.29
C LEU A 109 -6.56 -5.29 -7.21
N PRO A 110 -6.15 -6.53 -7.54
CA PRO A 110 -5.56 -7.41 -6.54
C PRO A 110 -4.20 -6.88 -6.10
N HIS A 111 -3.82 -7.18 -4.86
CA HIS A 111 -2.44 -6.94 -4.40
C HIS A 111 -1.43 -7.68 -5.30
N PRO A 112 -0.27 -7.09 -5.63
CA PRO A 112 0.77 -7.71 -6.48
C PRO A 112 1.19 -9.10 -6.02
N ASN A 113 1.29 -9.29 -4.70
CA ASN A 113 1.48 -10.60 -4.08
C ASN A 113 0.27 -10.98 -3.21
N HIS A 114 -0.84 -11.42 -3.83
CA HIS A 114 -2.14 -11.58 -3.15
C HIS A 114 -2.13 -12.48 -1.90
N PRO A 115 -1.45 -13.64 -1.87
CA PRO A 115 -1.39 -14.48 -0.67
C PRO A 115 -0.70 -13.78 0.53
N GLU A 116 0.27 -12.92 0.25
CA GLU A 116 1.03 -12.19 1.27
C GLU A 116 0.35 -10.89 1.71
N GLY A 117 -0.28 -10.19 0.75
CA GLY A 117 -0.92 -8.90 0.99
C GLY A 117 0.02 -7.86 1.62
N GLY A 118 -0.58 -6.94 2.37
CA GLY A 118 0.15 -6.01 3.24
C GLY A 118 0.58 -4.70 2.60
N MET A 119 1.32 -3.92 3.38
CA MET A 119 1.84 -2.62 2.93
C MET A 119 3.03 -2.80 1.99
N VAL A 120 3.16 -1.90 1.02
CA VAL A 120 4.29 -1.79 0.10
C VAL A 120 4.52 -0.30 -0.12
N PHE A 121 5.77 0.17 -0.05
CA PHE A 121 6.10 1.59 -0.15
C PHE A 121 6.91 1.88 -1.41
N PRO A 122 6.70 3.05 -2.06
CA PRO A 122 7.53 3.49 -3.18
C PRO A 122 8.99 3.69 -2.78
N LYS A 123 9.91 3.50 -3.73
CA LYS A 123 11.35 3.59 -3.48
C LYS A 123 11.77 4.94 -2.88
N PHE A 124 11.25 6.06 -3.40
CA PHE A 124 11.59 7.40 -2.86
C PHE A 124 11.16 7.58 -1.40
N HIS A 125 10.09 6.91 -0.97
CA HIS A 125 9.63 6.94 0.41
C HIS A 125 10.57 6.13 1.31
N ILE A 126 10.89 4.91 0.88
CA ILE A 126 11.83 4.03 1.60
C ILE A 126 13.17 4.73 1.78
N ASP A 127 13.71 5.33 0.71
CA ASP A 127 15.00 6.00 0.74
C ASP A 127 15.01 7.18 1.74
N GLU A 128 13.94 7.98 1.79
CA GLU A 128 13.85 9.12 2.71
C GLU A 128 13.64 8.70 4.17
N ILE A 129 12.77 7.72 4.45
CA ILE A 129 12.60 7.20 5.82
C ILE A 129 13.88 6.54 6.33
N LYS A 130 14.56 5.76 5.48
CA LYS A 130 15.84 5.14 5.82
C LYS A 130 16.90 6.18 6.09
N LYS A 131 16.94 7.27 5.32
CA LYS A 131 17.85 8.39 5.51
C LYS A 131 17.59 9.15 6.81
N GLN A 132 16.34 9.44 7.15
CA GLN A 132 15.99 10.17 8.37
C GLN A 132 16.16 9.29 9.61
N THR A 133 15.44 8.16 9.67
CA THR A 133 15.24 7.40 10.92
C THR A 133 15.98 6.07 10.94
N GLY A 134 16.73 5.71 9.89
CA GLY A 134 17.39 4.40 9.76
C GLY A 134 16.46 3.20 9.55
N ARG A 135 15.13 3.41 9.48
CA ARG A 135 14.15 2.34 9.28
C ARG A 135 14.10 1.97 7.80
N ASP A 136 14.34 0.70 7.51
CA ASP A 136 14.25 0.19 6.14
C ASP A 136 12.87 -0.45 5.92
N LEU A 137 12.06 0.19 5.07
CA LEU A 137 10.72 -0.27 4.71
C LEU A 137 10.73 -1.11 3.42
N THR A 138 11.89 -1.60 3.00
CA THR A 138 12.02 -2.51 1.85
C THR A 138 11.45 -3.89 2.16
N ARG A 139 10.67 -4.41 1.22
CA ARG A 139 10.22 -5.79 1.19
C ARG A 139 11.14 -6.66 0.33
N PHE A 140 11.47 -7.85 0.81
CA PHE A 140 12.29 -8.78 0.03
C PHE A 140 11.49 -9.54 -1.03
N ASP A 141 10.16 -9.57 -0.93
CA ASP A 141 9.27 -10.39 -1.77
C ASP A 141 8.64 -9.64 -2.95
N LEU A 142 8.54 -8.30 -2.90
CA LEU A 142 8.10 -7.45 -4.01
C LEU A 142 8.52 -5.99 -3.86
N ASP A 143 8.29 -5.20 -4.90
CA ASP A 143 8.43 -3.74 -4.91
C ASP A 143 7.09 -3.07 -5.18
N PHE A 144 7.04 -1.75 -5.02
CA PHE A 144 5.88 -0.95 -5.40
C PHE A 144 5.68 -1.00 -6.93
N ASP A 145 4.44 -1.22 -7.36
CA ASP A 145 4.07 -1.66 -8.71
C ASP A 145 3.49 -0.56 -9.61
N LEU A 146 3.07 0.56 -9.02
CA LEU A 146 2.57 1.71 -9.76
C LEU A 146 3.71 2.69 -10.14
N PRO A 147 3.72 3.21 -11.38
CA PRO A 147 4.65 4.26 -11.79
C PRO A 147 4.58 5.53 -10.93
N ASP A 148 5.74 6.13 -10.63
CA ASP A 148 5.88 7.31 -9.77
C ASP A 148 5.03 8.52 -10.17
N HIS A 149 4.80 8.70 -11.48
CA HIS A 149 4.03 9.83 -12.00
C HIS A 149 2.54 9.75 -11.65
N PHE A 150 2.02 8.58 -11.26
CA PHE A 150 0.66 8.43 -10.73
C PHE A 150 0.56 8.69 -9.22
N LEU A 151 1.68 8.70 -8.52
CA LEU A 151 1.69 8.89 -7.07
C LEU A 151 1.56 10.36 -6.72
N ALA A 152 1.12 10.63 -5.50
CA ALA A 152 1.11 11.99 -4.95
C ALA A 152 2.52 12.61 -4.95
N GLU A 153 2.58 13.92 -4.82
CA GLU A 153 3.84 14.62 -4.57
C GLU A 153 4.45 14.16 -3.26
N PHE A 154 5.78 14.08 -3.23
CA PHE A 154 6.54 13.62 -2.09
C PHE A 154 7.69 14.59 -1.78
N PRO A 155 7.95 14.93 -0.50
CA PRO A 155 7.16 14.58 0.69
C PRO A 155 5.73 15.14 0.64
N PRO A 156 4.74 14.56 1.34
CA PRO A 156 3.39 15.11 1.33
C PRO A 156 3.34 16.51 1.97
N SER A 157 2.53 17.40 1.40
CA SER A 157 2.20 18.69 2.02
C SER A 157 1.14 18.50 3.09
N ILE A 158 1.28 19.19 4.21
CA ILE A 158 0.30 19.14 5.32
C ILE A 158 -0.28 20.53 5.49
N PHE A 159 -1.61 20.63 5.42
CA PHE A 159 -2.34 21.87 5.64
C PHE A 159 -3.24 21.74 6.86
N LEU A 160 -3.22 22.74 7.73
CA LEU A 160 -4.07 22.77 8.91
C LEU A 160 -5.39 23.47 8.58
N ASN A 161 -6.51 22.76 8.70
CA ASN A 161 -7.84 23.33 8.49
C ASN A 161 -8.19 24.50 9.43
N THR A 162 -7.53 24.58 10.60
CA THR A 162 -7.69 25.64 11.60
C THR A 162 -6.71 26.81 11.43
N ARG A 163 -5.67 26.64 10.62
CA ARG A 163 -4.63 27.64 10.34
C ARG A 163 -4.29 27.67 8.85
N PRO A 164 -5.28 27.98 7.97
CA PRO A 164 -5.05 28.04 6.53
C PRO A 164 -4.03 29.13 6.13
N ASP A 165 -3.83 30.13 6.99
CA ASP A 165 -2.84 31.20 6.82
C ASP A 165 -1.39 30.68 6.78
N LEU A 166 -1.12 29.51 7.34
CA LEU A 166 0.24 28.94 7.41
C LEU A 166 0.66 28.20 6.13
N GLY A 167 -0.28 27.90 5.23
CA GLY A 167 0.01 27.08 4.04
C GLY A 167 0.50 25.68 4.41
N ASP A 168 1.52 25.20 3.69
CA ASP A 168 2.13 23.89 3.92
C ASP A 168 3.02 23.90 5.18
N VAL A 169 2.48 23.38 6.29
CA VAL A 169 3.20 23.33 7.57
C VAL A 169 4.29 22.25 7.60
N SER A 170 4.30 21.27 6.69
CA SER A 170 5.38 20.28 6.64
C SER A 170 6.68 20.85 6.05
N LYS A 171 6.61 22.04 5.43
CA LYS A 171 7.78 22.76 4.86
C LYS A 171 8.59 21.88 3.89
N GLY A 172 7.92 21.01 3.14
CA GLY A 172 8.57 20.09 2.21
C GLY A 172 9.36 18.95 2.86
N LYS A 173 9.15 18.66 4.15
CA LYS A 173 9.80 17.55 4.86
C LYS A 173 8.81 16.39 5.06
N VAL A 174 9.32 15.15 5.01
CA VAL A 174 8.59 14.01 5.59
C VAL A 174 8.61 14.20 7.10
N VAL A 175 7.44 14.19 7.73
CA VAL A 175 7.31 14.38 9.17
C VAL A 175 7.55 13.04 9.88
N THR A 176 8.55 13.01 10.76
CA THR A 176 8.99 11.81 11.47
C THR A 176 9.23 12.11 12.96
N THR A 177 9.61 11.10 13.75
CA THR A 177 10.05 11.29 15.15
C THR A 177 11.17 12.32 15.30
N ASP A 178 11.98 12.51 14.27
CA ASP A 178 13.21 13.31 14.36
C ASP A 178 12.94 14.80 14.19
N ASN A 179 11.81 15.17 13.56
CA ASN A 179 11.53 16.55 13.19
C ASN A 179 10.11 17.04 13.54
N TYR A 180 9.18 16.19 13.98
CA TYR A 180 7.80 16.62 14.23
C TYR A 180 7.71 17.75 15.27
N PHE A 181 8.53 17.70 16.32
CA PHE A 181 8.52 18.76 17.33
C PHE A 181 9.01 20.09 16.74
N GLU A 182 10.14 20.10 16.04
CA GLU A 182 10.68 21.30 15.38
C GLU A 182 9.69 21.90 14.38
N ILE A 183 8.98 21.06 13.62
CA ILE A 183 8.06 21.52 12.57
C ILE A 183 6.79 22.14 13.18
N PHE A 184 6.25 21.55 14.25
CA PHE A 184 4.91 21.86 14.76
C PHE A 184 4.87 22.59 16.11
N ASP A 185 6.01 22.78 16.78
CA ASP A 185 6.07 23.59 18.00
C ASP A 185 5.66 25.05 17.71
N GLY A 186 4.87 25.62 18.61
CA GLY A 186 4.23 26.92 18.43
C GLY A 186 3.08 26.97 17.40
N ILE A 187 2.85 25.89 16.63
CA ILE A 187 1.72 25.76 15.70
C ILE A 187 0.59 24.95 16.34
N LEU A 188 0.93 23.81 16.91
CA LEU A 188 0.00 22.89 17.56
C LEU A 188 0.00 23.13 19.07
N ASN A 189 -1.15 22.90 19.72
CA ASN A 189 -1.20 22.91 21.18
C ASN A 189 -0.58 21.62 21.76
N PRO A 190 -0.26 21.58 23.07
CA PRO A 190 0.40 20.41 23.67
C PRO A 190 -0.33 19.08 23.47
N LYS A 191 -1.67 19.09 23.48
CA LYS A 191 -2.47 17.87 23.25
C LYS A 191 -2.35 17.37 21.81
N GLN A 192 -2.34 18.28 20.84
CA GLN A 192 -2.17 17.95 19.43
C GLN A 192 -0.75 17.45 19.14
N LEU A 193 0.27 18.08 19.73
CA LEU A 193 1.67 17.63 19.64
C LEU A 193 1.85 16.22 20.18
N GLU A 194 1.21 15.89 21.31
CA GLU A 194 1.26 14.53 21.86
C GLU A 194 0.54 13.52 20.94
N GLY A 195 -0.61 13.90 20.36
CA GLY A 195 -1.26 13.09 19.35
C GLY A 195 -0.37 12.84 18.13
N LEU A 196 0.28 13.90 17.61
CA LEU A 196 1.19 13.81 16.47
C LEU A 196 2.39 12.91 16.78
N ARG A 197 2.98 13.03 17.97
CA ARG A 197 4.07 12.15 18.44
C ARG A 197 3.69 10.67 18.29
N LEU A 198 2.47 10.30 18.68
CA LEU A 198 1.97 8.92 18.54
C LEU A 198 1.85 8.50 17.07
N LEU A 199 1.36 9.40 16.20
CA LEU A 199 1.20 9.11 14.77
C LEU A 199 2.52 8.91 14.02
N VAL A 200 3.59 9.58 14.46
CA VAL A 200 4.93 9.42 13.89
C VAL A 200 5.77 8.37 14.63
N THR A 201 5.25 7.76 15.71
CA THR A 201 5.96 6.70 16.43
C THR A 201 5.82 5.39 15.64
N PRO A 202 6.92 4.65 15.38
CA PRO A 202 6.85 3.38 14.68
C PRO A 202 6.27 2.28 15.58
N PHE A 203 5.39 1.46 15.03
CA PHE A 203 4.84 0.26 15.66
C PHE A 203 5.00 -0.95 14.75
N PRO A 204 5.42 -2.12 15.28
CA PRO A 204 5.49 -3.34 14.51
C PRO A 204 4.15 -3.70 13.86
N GLN A 205 4.16 -3.91 12.55
CA GLN A 205 3.03 -4.39 11.78
C GLN A 205 3.44 -5.63 10.97
N GLN A 206 2.49 -6.36 10.39
CA GLN A 206 2.76 -7.70 9.88
C GLN A 206 3.96 -7.80 8.92
N GLN A 207 4.10 -6.90 7.93
CA GLN A 207 5.25 -6.96 7.01
C GLN A 207 6.54 -6.41 7.62
N PHE A 208 6.44 -5.59 8.67
CA PHE A 208 7.53 -4.87 9.30
C PHE A 208 7.48 -5.09 10.81
N ASN A 209 8.02 -6.22 11.27
CA ASN A 209 8.11 -6.57 12.68
C ASN A 209 9.39 -7.35 13.01
N ALA A 210 9.50 -7.80 14.26
CA ALA A 210 10.66 -8.51 14.77
C ALA A 210 10.61 -10.05 14.63
N THR A 211 9.50 -10.63 14.19
CA THR A 211 9.27 -12.08 14.09
C THR A 211 9.52 -12.59 12.67
N ASP A 212 9.42 -13.90 12.48
CA ASP A 212 9.66 -14.55 11.19
C ASP A 212 8.50 -14.40 10.20
N ASP A 213 7.39 -13.77 10.58
CA ASP A 213 6.32 -13.37 9.65
C ASP A 213 6.60 -12.03 8.94
N ARG A 214 7.72 -11.37 9.21
CA ARG A 214 8.10 -10.14 8.51
C ARG A 214 8.35 -10.38 7.01
N ARG A 215 8.27 -9.30 6.23
CA ARG A 215 8.73 -9.23 4.84
C ARG A 215 9.93 -8.30 4.65
N SER A 216 10.48 -7.78 5.74
CA SER A 216 11.77 -7.09 5.80
C SER A 216 12.92 -8.06 6.08
N GLU A 217 14.10 -7.82 5.50
CA GLU A 217 15.25 -8.73 5.69
C GLU A 217 15.69 -8.79 7.15
N ARG A 218 15.78 -7.63 7.79
CA ARG A 218 16.10 -7.50 9.22
C ARG A 218 14.81 -7.34 10.04
N PRO A 219 14.82 -7.76 11.32
CA PRO A 219 13.81 -7.36 12.29
C PRO A 219 13.55 -5.85 12.23
N SER A 220 12.30 -5.45 12.18
CA SER A 220 11.88 -4.05 12.02
C SER A 220 11.13 -3.54 13.25
N LEU A 221 11.35 -2.27 13.56
CA LEU A 221 10.55 -1.51 14.54
C LEU A 221 9.14 -1.18 14.00
N GLY A 222 8.92 -1.40 12.71
CA GLY A 222 7.64 -1.23 12.05
C GLY A 222 7.46 0.12 11.37
N VAL A 223 6.19 0.45 11.15
CA VAL A 223 5.75 1.63 10.40
C VAL A 223 5.05 2.63 11.30
N THR A 224 5.01 3.87 10.89
CA THR A 224 4.25 4.96 11.52
C THR A 224 2.90 5.12 10.82
N CYS A 225 1.96 5.84 11.43
CA CYS A 225 0.74 6.21 10.73
C CYS A 225 1.06 7.08 9.50
N PHE A 226 2.05 7.96 9.61
CA PHE A 226 2.47 8.89 8.56
C PHE A 226 3.29 8.25 7.43
N ASP A 227 3.75 7.00 7.61
CA ASP A 227 4.34 6.25 6.51
C ASP A 227 3.25 5.91 5.46
N CYS A 228 1.99 5.77 5.88
CA CYS A 228 0.86 5.33 5.02
C CYS A 228 -0.26 6.36 4.79
N HIS A 229 -0.43 7.34 5.68
CA HIS A 229 -1.53 8.31 5.70
C HIS A 229 -1.02 9.75 5.69
#